data_AF-E2BBY2-F1
#
_entry.id   AF-E2BBY2-F1
#
_cell.length_a   1.000
_cell.length_b   1.000
_cell.length_c   1.000
_cell.angle_alpha   90.00
_cell.angle_beta   90.00
_cell.angle_gamma   90.00
#
_symmetry.space_group_name_H-M   'P 1'
#
loop_
_entity.id
_entity.type
_entity.pdbx_description
1 polymer ?
#
loop_
_entity_poly.entity_id
_entity_poly.type
_entity_poly.pdbx_seq_one_letter_code
_entity_poly.pdbx_strand_id
1 'polypeptide(L)'
;MEIFNDDDFVLLVGEGNFSFSVALLQQNLNINLIATCYEPSISQEAAKKNIEHLQNNGICVLFDIDATKLEEYPLLKPKLFDKIIFNFPHVGGKMKIEKNRNLLRNFFVSSTKMIKENGQVLVTLCKGQGGTPMDNPMRRWDDSWKIVEMAAHGDLILTRIEPFLWQSFQDYIVTGYRSLEKQFHTAGSLTHYFIKSQQPTIYNIAPSNKINALKYNMDNITWKEITSNVQIISDYDIKSLYVTSCTYKQDSIPKPLRSTKQKSKHNNEQYFVDIKQVRTIGGKGGDGEITFLRLWVNDRAGPDGGDGGNGGHIIFEASMDVKDLSHVHSFVQADDGERGYSKSCFGKNAEHKMVKVPIGTIVRDITGKILCDLNQSGMMFIAARGGAGGHGNTFFKSDIHQSPEICEYGAVGEDIQYILEIKSMAHIGLIGLPNAGKSTLLQAISRAKPKIAPYPFTTLKPHIGMVQYDDYEQIAVADMPGLIEDSHKNKGLGITFLKHAERCTALMYIIDVTLDEPWRALELLRYEISQFNEKLNDRPLLVVANKMDLPNAEVNLQLLKEHINMPIVPISAKMGTNISMLLREIRILYDNFKTNNSEENNELKQ
;
A
#
# COMPACT_ATOMS: atom_id res chain seq x y z
N MET A 1 -38.65 13.42 24.28
CA MET A 1 -37.49 14.31 24.44
C MET A 1 -37.38 15.07 23.14
N GLU A 2 -37.61 16.39 23.20
CA GLU A 2 -37.70 17.23 22.02
C GLU A 2 -36.36 17.23 21.27
N ILE A 3 -36.40 16.84 19.99
CA ILE A 3 -35.22 16.83 19.11
C ILE A 3 -34.74 18.25 18.83
N PHE A 4 -35.61 19.26 19.00
CA PHE A 4 -35.40 20.67 18.73
C PHE A 4 -35.64 21.50 19.99
N ASN A 5 -34.82 22.52 20.21
CA ASN A 5 -35.08 23.55 21.19
C ASN A 5 -35.83 24.72 20.54
N ASP A 6 -36.50 25.55 21.35
CA ASP A 6 -37.10 26.79 20.87
C ASP A 6 -36.04 27.71 20.23
N ASP A 7 -36.43 28.31 19.11
CA ASP A 7 -35.64 29.21 18.26
C ASP A 7 -34.43 28.58 17.55
N ASP A 8 -34.29 27.25 17.53
CA ASP A 8 -33.23 26.54 16.80
C ASP A 8 -33.22 26.93 15.31
N PHE A 9 -32.03 27.23 14.78
CA PHE A 9 -31.80 27.47 13.36
C PHE A 9 -31.42 26.16 12.65
N VAL A 10 -32.30 25.63 11.82
CA VAL A 10 -32.22 24.28 11.25
C VAL A 10 -32.03 24.31 9.74
N LEU A 11 -31.02 23.58 9.24
CA LEU A 11 -30.79 23.33 7.82
C LEU A 11 -31.18 21.88 7.48
N LEU A 12 -32.09 21.71 6.53
CA LEU A 12 -32.42 20.41 5.93
C LEU A 12 -31.71 20.29 4.59
N VAL A 13 -30.92 19.22 4.45
CA VAL A 13 -30.04 19.02 3.31
C VAL A 13 -30.50 17.87 2.43
N GLY A 14 -30.58 18.12 1.13
CA GLY A 14 -30.81 17.09 0.12
C GLY A 14 -32.23 16.52 0.09
N GLU A 15 -33.24 17.35 0.35
CA GLU A 15 -34.63 16.94 0.27
C GLU A 15 -35.10 16.81 -1.18
N GLY A 16 -35.61 15.63 -1.57
CA GLY A 16 -36.11 15.41 -2.93
C GLY A 16 -37.51 15.99 -3.19
N ASN A 17 -38.43 15.87 -2.21
CA ASN A 17 -39.83 16.27 -2.37
C ASN A 17 -40.35 17.23 -1.26
N PHE A 18 -39.46 17.68 -0.37
CA PHE A 18 -39.76 18.56 0.76
C PHE A 18 -40.83 18.05 1.74
N SER A 19 -41.18 16.76 1.70
CA SER A 19 -42.22 16.18 2.57
C SER A 19 -41.84 16.19 4.04
N PHE A 20 -40.55 16.07 4.38
CA PHE A 20 -40.08 16.13 5.77
C PHE A 20 -40.11 17.55 6.32
N SER A 21 -39.72 18.56 5.53
CA SER A 21 -39.93 19.97 5.88
C SER A 21 -41.38 20.29 6.22
N VAL A 22 -42.34 19.83 5.39
CA VAL A 22 -43.78 20.04 5.65
C VAL A 22 -44.21 19.31 6.92
N ALA A 23 -43.77 18.06 7.11
CA ALA A 23 -44.11 17.29 8.30
C ALA A 23 -43.53 17.92 9.59
N LEU A 24 -42.36 18.56 9.53
CA LEU A 24 -41.81 19.33 10.66
C LEU A 24 -42.61 20.59 10.96
N LEU A 25 -43.05 21.31 9.93
CA LEU A 25 -43.89 22.50 10.09
C LEU A 25 -45.24 22.16 10.75
N GLN A 26 -45.84 21.02 10.40
CA GLN A 26 -47.10 20.54 11.00
C GLN A 26 -47.00 20.22 12.50
N GLN A 27 -45.79 20.00 13.03
CA GLN A 27 -45.57 19.76 14.47
C GLN A 27 -45.63 21.05 15.31
N ASN A 28 -45.85 22.23 14.69
CA ASN A 28 -45.92 23.54 15.35
C ASN A 28 -44.72 23.84 16.28
N LEU A 29 -43.52 23.44 15.85
CA LEU A 29 -42.28 23.73 16.55
C LEU A 29 -41.87 25.18 16.32
N ASN A 30 -41.43 25.89 17.36
CA ASN A 30 -40.89 27.25 17.24
C ASN A 30 -39.44 27.20 16.74
N ILE A 31 -39.22 26.87 15.46
CA ILE A 31 -37.90 26.74 14.84
C ILE A 31 -37.78 27.53 13.53
N ASN A 32 -36.57 27.95 13.20
CA ASN A 32 -36.26 28.63 11.96
C ASN A 32 -35.69 27.63 10.94
N LEU A 33 -36.45 27.34 9.88
CA LEU A 33 -36.12 26.28 8.92
C LEU A 33 -35.61 26.81 7.57
N ILE A 34 -34.55 26.20 7.05
CA ILE A 34 -34.13 26.31 5.64
C ILE A 34 -34.12 24.92 5.03
N ALA A 35 -34.83 24.74 3.92
CA ALA A 35 -34.90 23.47 3.20
C ALA A 35 -34.16 23.57 1.88
N THR A 36 -33.34 22.56 1.56
CA THR A 36 -32.50 22.57 0.35
C THR A 36 -32.67 21.30 -0.47
N CYS A 37 -32.61 21.45 -1.80
CA CYS A 37 -32.66 20.35 -2.76
C CYS A 37 -31.42 20.38 -3.66
N TYR A 38 -30.94 19.19 -4.05
CA TYR A 38 -29.85 19.05 -5.01
C TYR A 38 -30.32 19.27 -6.47
N GLU A 39 -31.59 19.01 -6.78
CA GLU A 39 -32.10 19.15 -8.13
C GLU A 39 -32.33 20.64 -8.48
N PRO A 40 -31.96 21.08 -9.71
CA PRO A 40 -32.14 22.47 -10.13
C PRO A 40 -33.61 22.81 -10.44
N SER A 41 -34.45 21.81 -10.70
CA SER A 41 -35.88 21.99 -10.97
C SER A 41 -36.66 20.73 -10.62
N ILE A 42 -37.85 20.90 -10.03
CA ILE A 42 -38.70 19.79 -9.60
C ILE A 42 -39.89 19.64 -10.56
N SER A 43 -40.04 18.46 -11.16
CA SER A 43 -41.09 18.17 -12.13
C SER A 43 -42.41 17.71 -11.49
N GLN A 44 -42.37 17.19 -10.26
CA GLN A 44 -43.54 16.59 -9.60
C GLN A 44 -44.53 17.61 -9.04
N GLU A 45 -45.82 17.41 -9.31
CA GLU A 45 -46.90 18.25 -8.76
C GLU A 45 -46.99 18.20 -7.23
N ALA A 46 -46.76 17.04 -6.61
CA ALA A 46 -46.79 16.90 -5.15
C ALA A 46 -45.69 17.73 -4.46
N ALA A 47 -44.48 17.71 -5.01
CA ALA A 47 -43.38 18.49 -4.48
C ALA A 47 -43.55 20.00 -4.72
N LYS A 48 -44.16 20.41 -5.85
CA LYS A 48 -44.57 21.82 -6.08
C LYS A 48 -45.55 22.31 -5.02
N LYS A 49 -46.57 21.51 -4.68
CA LYS A 49 -47.52 21.83 -3.59
C LYS A 49 -46.82 21.97 -2.23
N ASN A 50 -45.86 21.10 -1.93
CA ASN A 50 -45.08 21.18 -0.69
C ASN A 50 -44.24 22.47 -0.64
N ILE A 51 -43.61 22.85 -1.75
CA ILE A 51 -42.80 24.08 -1.84
C ILE A 51 -43.67 25.31 -1.67
N GLU A 52 -44.82 25.39 -2.36
CA GLU A 52 -45.78 26.48 -2.19
C GLU A 52 -46.26 26.58 -0.74
N HIS A 53 -46.54 25.43 -0.10
CA HIS A 53 -46.94 25.41 1.30
C HIS A 53 -45.82 25.93 2.24
N LEU A 54 -44.57 25.53 2.03
CA LEU A 54 -43.43 26.00 2.83
C LEU A 54 -43.19 27.51 2.64
N GLN A 55 -43.22 27.99 1.40
CA GLN A 55 -43.02 29.40 1.07
C GLN A 55 -44.14 30.28 1.63
N ASN A 56 -45.40 29.82 1.57
CA ASN A 56 -46.54 30.52 2.17
C ASN A 56 -46.44 30.64 3.69
N ASN A 57 -45.73 29.71 4.34
CA ASN A 57 -45.44 29.74 5.78
C ASN A 57 -44.07 30.39 6.10
N GLY A 58 -43.46 31.09 5.14
CA GLY A 58 -42.24 31.87 5.35
C GLY A 58 -40.93 31.07 5.40
N ILE A 59 -40.93 29.79 5.02
CA ILE A 59 -39.74 28.94 5.00
C ILE A 59 -38.92 29.19 3.72
N CYS A 60 -37.62 29.35 3.89
CA CYS A 60 -36.70 29.53 2.77
C CYS A 60 -36.38 28.18 2.11
N VAL A 61 -36.70 28.06 0.83
CA VAL A 61 -36.43 26.88 0.00
C VAL A 61 -35.36 27.20 -1.03
N LEU A 62 -34.28 26.41 -1.08
CA LEU A 62 -33.16 26.58 -2.00
C LEU A 62 -33.00 25.36 -2.92
N PHE A 63 -32.62 25.61 -4.18
CA PHE A 63 -32.39 24.59 -5.21
C PHE A 63 -30.92 24.55 -5.63
N ASP A 64 -30.52 23.47 -6.29
CA ASP A 64 -29.15 23.27 -6.81
C ASP A 64 -28.06 23.37 -5.72
N ILE A 65 -28.38 22.90 -4.52
CA ILE A 65 -27.46 22.89 -3.36
C ILE A 65 -26.81 21.53 -3.20
N ASP A 66 -25.49 21.47 -3.37
CA ASP A 66 -24.67 20.30 -3.09
C ASP A 66 -24.30 20.24 -1.61
N ALA A 67 -24.78 19.17 -0.94
CA ALA A 67 -24.50 18.85 0.46
C ALA A 67 -23.00 18.76 0.79
N THR A 68 -22.15 18.46 -0.20
CA THR A 68 -20.71 18.33 -0.02
C THR A 68 -19.95 19.65 -0.04
N LYS A 69 -20.62 20.75 -0.43
CA LYS A 69 -20.02 22.06 -0.72
C LYS A 69 -20.92 23.21 -0.22
N LEU A 70 -21.53 23.05 0.94
CA LEU A 70 -22.46 24.03 1.52
C LEU A 70 -21.83 25.42 1.70
N GLU A 71 -20.52 25.50 1.97
CA GLU A 71 -19.80 26.78 2.11
C GLU A 71 -19.67 27.60 0.81
N GLU A 72 -19.82 26.96 -0.36
CA GLU A 72 -19.67 27.61 -1.67
C GLU A 72 -20.89 28.49 -2.00
N TYR A 73 -22.03 28.28 -1.32
CA TYR A 73 -23.30 28.94 -1.60
C TYR A 73 -23.46 30.26 -0.79
N PRO A 74 -23.50 31.44 -1.45
CA PRO A 74 -23.53 32.73 -0.77
C PRO A 74 -24.72 32.95 0.17
N LEU A 75 -25.88 32.33 -0.11
CA LEU A 75 -27.10 32.44 0.70
C LEU A 75 -27.00 31.69 2.04
N LEU A 76 -26.12 30.69 2.10
CA LEU A 76 -25.86 29.88 3.29
C LEU A 76 -24.65 30.40 4.08
N LYS A 77 -23.64 30.95 3.39
CA LYS A 77 -22.36 31.42 3.96
C LYS A 77 -22.45 32.35 5.20
N PRO A 78 -23.39 33.31 5.32
CA PRO A 78 -23.44 34.17 6.50
C PRO A 78 -24.15 33.54 7.71
N LYS A 79 -24.69 32.32 7.59
CA LYS A 79 -25.55 31.70 8.61
C LYS A 79 -24.84 30.53 9.29
N LEU A 80 -24.94 30.47 10.62
CA LEU A 80 -24.53 29.30 11.41
C LEU A 80 -25.77 28.61 11.96
N PHE A 81 -25.83 27.29 11.83
CA PHE A 81 -26.98 26.48 12.20
C PHE A 81 -26.79 25.81 13.56
N ASP A 82 -27.88 25.69 14.31
CA ASP A 82 -27.94 24.86 15.52
C ASP A 82 -28.05 23.39 15.14
N LYS A 83 -28.78 23.08 14.06
CA LYS A 83 -28.91 21.70 13.55
C LYS A 83 -28.78 21.63 12.04
N ILE A 84 -28.01 20.67 11.56
CA ILE A 84 -27.92 20.33 10.14
C ILE A 84 -28.36 18.87 10.00
N ILE A 85 -29.43 18.63 9.24
CA ILE A 85 -30.05 17.31 9.12
C ILE A 85 -29.90 16.81 7.68
N PHE A 86 -29.35 15.62 7.52
CA PHE A 86 -29.29 14.92 6.24
C PHE A 86 -29.89 13.52 6.36
N ASN A 87 -31.12 13.39 5.85
CA ASN A 87 -31.87 12.14 5.93
C ASN A 87 -31.62 11.27 4.69
N PHE A 88 -31.21 10.02 4.93
CA PHE A 88 -31.01 8.97 3.91
C PHE A 88 -30.09 9.36 2.73
N PRO A 89 -28.89 9.93 2.97
CA PRO A 89 -27.95 10.32 1.91
C PRO A 89 -27.50 9.12 1.06
N HIS A 90 -27.55 9.20 -0.28
CA HIS A 90 -27.04 8.11 -1.14
C HIS A 90 -26.70 8.57 -2.57
N VAL A 91 -25.63 8.02 -3.14
CA VAL A 91 -25.20 8.29 -4.53
C VAL A 91 -25.68 7.14 -5.44
N GLY A 92 -26.95 7.17 -5.80
CA GLY A 92 -27.50 6.23 -6.79
C GLY A 92 -27.48 4.75 -6.37
N GLY A 93 -27.67 4.48 -5.07
CA GLY A 93 -28.00 3.15 -4.53
C GLY A 93 -27.14 2.71 -3.34
N LYS A 94 -27.69 1.79 -2.52
CA LYS A 94 -27.04 1.30 -1.29
C LYS A 94 -25.75 0.49 -1.50
N MET A 95 -25.57 -0.11 -2.68
CA MET A 95 -24.44 -0.98 -3.01
C MET A 95 -23.16 -0.21 -3.39
N LYS A 96 -23.24 1.11 -3.64
CA LYS A 96 -22.07 1.94 -3.98
C LYS A 96 -21.41 2.49 -2.72
N ILE A 97 -20.93 1.60 -1.87
CA ILE A 97 -20.48 1.90 -0.49
C ILE A 97 -19.42 2.99 -0.46
N GLU A 98 -18.40 2.91 -1.32
CA GLU A 98 -17.35 3.94 -1.39
C GLU A 98 -17.89 5.32 -1.80
N LYS A 99 -18.82 5.38 -2.75
CA LYS A 99 -19.44 6.65 -3.15
C LYS A 99 -20.31 7.24 -2.03
N ASN A 100 -21.02 6.39 -1.29
CA ASN A 100 -21.82 6.82 -0.15
C ASN A 100 -20.93 7.29 1.02
N ARG A 101 -19.79 6.62 1.26
CA ARG A 101 -18.77 7.06 2.21
C ARG A 101 -18.19 8.42 1.82
N ASN A 102 -17.82 8.61 0.56
CA ASN A 102 -17.30 9.89 0.08
C ASN A 102 -18.35 11.01 0.19
N LEU A 103 -19.63 10.74 -0.10
CA LEU A 103 -20.72 11.69 0.11
C LEU A 103 -20.81 12.10 1.59
N LEU A 104 -20.83 11.13 2.51
CA LEU A 104 -20.88 11.41 3.95
C LEU A 104 -19.65 12.17 4.43
N ARG A 105 -18.46 11.75 4.03
CA ARG A 105 -17.19 12.41 4.38
C ARG A 105 -17.21 13.87 3.99
N ASN A 106 -17.51 14.16 2.73
CA ASN A 106 -17.49 15.54 2.23
C ASN A 106 -18.63 16.37 2.84
N PHE A 107 -19.81 15.76 3.05
CA PHE A 107 -20.90 16.40 3.78
C PHE A 107 -20.48 16.80 5.20
N PHE A 108 -19.87 15.89 5.97
CA PHE A 108 -19.44 16.20 7.33
C PHE A 108 -18.41 17.34 7.34
N VAL A 109 -17.40 17.29 6.46
CA VAL A 109 -16.40 18.37 6.31
C VAL A 109 -17.05 19.73 6.00
N SER A 110 -18.06 19.74 5.13
CA SER A 110 -18.77 20.98 4.77
C SER A 110 -19.68 21.47 5.89
N SER A 111 -20.43 20.55 6.54
CA SER A 111 -21.36 20.86 7.62
C SER A 111 -20.67 21.46 8.85
N THR A 112 -19.45 21.01 9.19
CA THR A 112 -18.68 21.52 10.32
C THR A 112 -18.35 23.01 10.19
N LYS A 113 -18.19 23.51 8.96
CA LYS A 113 -17.92 24.94 8.71
C LYS A 113 -19.16 25.82 8.93
N MET A 114 -20.34 25.22 8.94
CA MET A 114 -21.64 25.92 8.98
C MET A 114 -22.42 25.70 10.27
N ILE A 115 -21.92 24.87 11.17
CA ILE A 115 -22.57 24.58 12.44
C ILE A 115 -22.01 25.43 13.57
N LYS A 116 -22.86 25.88 14.50
CA LYS A 116 -22.42 26.55 15.73
C LYS A 116 -21.58 25.61 16.61
N GLU A 117 -20.80 26.17 17.53
CA GLU A 117 -19.93 25.39 18.43
C GLU A 117 -20.68 24.32 19.24
N ASN A 118 -21.91 24.61 19.68
CA ASN A 118 -22.77 23.67 20.40
C ASN A 118 -23.84 23.01 19.51
N GLY A 119 -23.75 23.17 18.19
CA GLY A 119 -24.73 22.63 17.25
C GLY A 119 -24.56 21.14 17.01
N GLN A 120 -25.59 20.52 16.42
CA GLN A 120 -25.64 19.09 16.13
C GLN A 120 -25.82 18.79 14.63
N VAL A 121 -25.00 17.90 14.08
CA VAL A 121 -25.23 17.31 12.75
C VAL A 121 -25.96 15.99 12.94
N LEU A 122 -27.12 15.84 12.30
CA LEU A 122 -27.95 14.66 12.36
C LEU A 122 -27.93 13.96 11.01
N VAL A 123 -27.58 12.68 10.99
CA VAL A 123 -27.63 11.86 9.77
C VAL A 123 -28.42 10.60 10.02
N THR A 124 -29.47 10.41 9.22
CA THR A 124 -30.35 9.25 9.32
C THR A 124 -30.00 8.24 8.25
N LEU A 125 -29.72 7.00 8.64
CA LEU A 125 -29.36 5.90 7.74
C LEU A 125 -30.34 4.73 7.87
N CYS A 126 -30.53 3.97 6.79
CA CYS A 126 -31.34 2.76 6.84
C CYS A 126 -30.65 1.67 7.68
N LYS A 127 -31.46 0.74 8.17
CA LYS A 127 -31.06 -0.40 9.00
C LYS A 127 -29.79 -1.10 8.48
N GLY A 128 -28.74 -1.15 9.31
CA GLY A 128 -27.50 -1.87 9.02
C GLY A 128 -26.46 -1.09 8.23
N GLN A 129 -26.70 0.18 7.88
CA GLN A 129 -25.79 0.96 7.04
C GLN A 129 -24.74 1.74 7.84
N GLY A 130 -25.01 2.12 9.09
CA GLY A 130 -24.13 3.03 9.84
C GLY A 130 -22.74 2.46 10.15
N GLY A 131 -22.65 1.14 10.35
CA GLY A 131 -21.46 0.49 10.87
C GLY A 131 -21.31 0.68 12.38
N THR A 132 -22.40 1.01 13.09
CA THR A 132 -22.38 1.21 14.54
C THR A 132 -22.86 -0.04 15.27
N PRO A 133 -22.51 -0.27 16.55
CA PRO A 133 -22.97 -1.43 17.31
C PRO A 133 -24.50 -1.52 17.45
N MET A 134 -25.21 -0.41 17.27
CA MET A 134 -26.68 -0.33 17.29
C MET A 134 -27.34 -0.83 16.00
N ASP A 135 -26.56 -1.00 14.93
CA ASP A 135 -27.05 -1.58 13.68
C ASP A 135 -27.39 -3.06 13.86
N ASN A 136 -28.64 -3.41 13.58
CA ASN A 136 -29.11 -4.79 13.56
C ASN A 136 -29.79 -5.07 12.21
N PRO A 137 -29.36 -6.03 11.36
CA PRO A 137 -28.17 -6.85 11.53
C PRO A 137 -26.89 -6.02 11.39
N MET A 138 -25.91 -6.31 12.22
CA MET A 138 -24.60 -5.69 12.13
C MET A 138 -23.93 -6.18 10.83
N ARG A 139 -23.73 -5.27 9.88
CA ARG A 139 -22.96 -5.57 8.67
C ARG A 139 -21.49 -5.67 8.99
N ARG A 140 -20.74 -6.36 8.13
CA ARG A 140 -19.28 -6.33 8.21
C ARG A 140 -18.80 -4.88 8.06
N TRP A 141 -17.75 -4.51 8.78
CA TRP A 141 -17.25 -3.13 8.85
C TRP A 141 -16.91 -2.56 7.46
N ASP A 142 -16.31 -3.38 6.59
CA ASP A 142 -16.00 -3.11 5.18
C ASP A 142 -17.24 -2.93 4.29
N ASP A 143 -18.37 -3.53 4.66
CA ASP A 143 -19.66 -3.45 3.94
C ASP A 143 -20.61 -2.37 4.53
N SER A 144 -20.15 -1.64 5.54
CA SER A 144 -20.90 -0.56 6.19
C SER A 144 -20.50 0.82 5.64
N TRP A 145 -21.27 1.87 5.95
CA TRP A 145 -20.94 3.24 5.54
C TRP A 145 -20.03 3.95 6.53
N LYS A 146 -19.64 3.28 7.63
CA LYS A 146 -18.66 3.75 8.61
C LYS A 146 -18.91 5.21 9.02
N ILE A 147 -20.15 5.51 9.38
CA ILE A 147 -20.60 6.90 9.54
C ILE A 147 -19.77 7.68 10.57
N VAL A 148 -19.31 7.02 11.63
CA VAL A 148 -18.46 7.62 12.67
C VAL A 148 -17.07 7.97 12.12
N GLU A 149 -16.49 7.11 11.28
CA GLU A 149 -15.21 7.36 10.60
C GLU A 149 -15.35 8.53 9.62
N MET A 150 -16.47 8.61 8.90
CA MET A 150 -16.74 9.70 7.96
C MET A 150 -16.96 11.04 8.67
N ALA A 151 -17.62 11.03 9.84
CA ALA A 151 -17.82 12.22 10.66
C ALA A 151 -16.51 12.74 11.27
N ALA A 152 -15.61 11.84 11.66
CA ALA A 152 -14.30 12.22 12.19
C ALA A 152 -13.46 13.04 11.20
N HIS A 153 -13.63 12.85 9.88
CA HIS A 153 -12.97 13.69 8.88
C HIS A 153 -13.41 15.16 8.91
N GLY A 154 -14.58 15.45 9.46
CA GLY A 154 -15.08 16.80 9.69
C GLY A 154 -14.94 17.25 11.15
N ASP A 155 -14.05 16.66 11.95
CA ASP A 155 -13.89 16.98 13.38
C ASP A 155 -15.19 16.85 14.20
N LEU A 156 -16.06 15.89 13.82
CA LEU A 156 -17.32 15.62 14.49
C LEU A 156 -17.27 14.30 15.27
N ILE A 157 -17.81 14.31 16.48
CA ILE A 157 -17.87 13.15 17.39
C ILE A 157 -19.30 12.68 17.53
N LEU A 158 -19.51 11.37 17.42
CA LEU A 158 -20.81 10.74 17.68
C LEU A 158 -21.15 10.83 19.18
N THR A 159 -22.31 11.40 19.50
CA THR A 159 -22.81 11.54 20.87
C THR A 159 -23.82 10.48 21.24
N ARG A 160 -24.80 10.22 20.36
CA ARG A 160 -25.88 9.26 20.57
C ARG A 160 -26.45 8.76 19.25
N ILE A 161 -27.13 7.62 19.32
CA ILE A 161 -27.84 6.99 18.20
C ILE A 161 -29.26 6.70 18.67
N GLU A 162 -30.26 7.18 17.93
CA GLU A 162 -31.67 6.98 18.26
C GLU A 162 -32.43 6.37 17.07
N PRO A 163 -33.47 5.56 17.31
CA PRO A 163 -34.32 5.06 16.23
C PRO A 163 -35.11 6.20 15.59
N PHE A 164 -35.13 6.25 14.27
CA PHE A 164 -35.90 7.26 13.53
C PHE A 164 -37.40 6.92 13.55
N LEU A 165 -38.18 7.72 14.28
CA LEU A 165 -39.62 7.55 14.47
C LEU A 165 -40.42 8.07 13.27
N TRP A 166 -40.35 7.37 12.13
CA TRP A 166 -41.09 7.74 10.92
C TRP A 166 -42.62 7.81 11.12
N GLN A 167 -43.16 7.02 12.07
CA GLN A 167 -44.59 6.99 12.38
C GLN A 167 -45.12 8.31 12.95
N SER A 168 -44.25 9.13 13.53
CA SER A 168 -44.61 10.46 14.05
C SER A 168 -44.82 11.49 12.94
N PHE A 169 -44.47 11.17 11.69
CA PHE A 169 -44.59 12.05 10.53
C PHE A 169 -45.56 11.45 9.50
N GLN A 170 -46.86 11.71 9.67
CA GLN A 170 -47.94 11.06 8.89
C GLN A 170 -47.82 11.26 7.37
N ASP A 171 -47.25 12.38 6.92
CA ASP A 171 -47.12 12.73 5.49
C ASP A 171 -45.68 12.59 4.94
N TYR A 172 -44.74 12.02 5.71
CA TYR A 172 -43.34 11.93 5.28
C TYR A 172 -43.11 10.78 4.29
N ILE A 173 -42.79 11.13 3.04
CA ILE A 173 -42.48 10.16 1.98
C ILE A 173 -41.00 10.25 1.61
N VAL A 174 -40.23 9.22 1.97
CA VAL A 174 -38.81 9.12 1.60
C VAL A 174 -38.66 8.64 0.16
N THR A 175 -38.47 9.58 -0.76
CA THR A 175 -38.13 9.28 -2.16
C THR A 175 -36.62 9.34 -2.36
N GLY A 176 -36.08 8.41 -3.17
CA GLY A 176 -34.66 8.36 -3.51
C GLY A 176 -34.32 8.95 -4.86
N TYR A 177 -33.03 9.27 -5.04
CA TYR A 177 -32.46 9.95 -6.21
C TYR A 177 -32.69 9.22 -7.56
N ARG A 178 -33.11 7.95 -7.59
CA ARG A 178 -33.21 7.17 -8.84
C ARG A 178 -34.58 6.59 -9.18
N SER A 179 -35.60 6.79 -8.36
CA SER A 179 -36.97 6.44 -8.74
C SER A 179 -37.93 7.07 -7.75
N LEU A 180 -38.69 8.05 -8.22
CA LEU A 180 -39.83 8.62 -7.51
C LEU A 180 -40.94 7.57 -7.24
N GLU A 181 -40.84 6.38 -7.85
CA GLU A 181 -41.78 5.26 -7.73
C GLU A 181 -41.39 4.24 -6.63
N LYS A 182 -40.19 4.29 -6.05
CA LYS A 182 -39.71 3.28 -5.10
C LYS A 182 -39.36 3.92 -3.76
N GLN A 183 -40.29 3.81 -2.81
CA GLN A 183 -40.12 4.27 -1.43
C GLN A 183 -39.00 3.48 -0.73
N PHE A 184 -38.21 4.16 0.11
CA PHE A 184 -37.26 3.46 0.98
C PHE A 184 -37.99 2.77 2.13
N HIS A 185 -37.51 1.57 2.49
CA HIS A 185 -37.87 0.97 3.77
C HIS A 185 -37.22 1.78 4.91
N THR A 186 -38.01 2.64 5.54
CA THR A 186 -37.65 3.43 6.73
C THR A 186 -37.75 2.63 8.03
N ALA A 187 -38.30 1.41 7.99
CA ALA A 187 -38.44 0.57 9.16
C ALA A 187 -37.05 0.18 9.75
N GLY A 188 -36.79 0.62 10.98
CA GLY A 188 -35.54 0.35 11.70
C GLY A 188 -34.35 1.22 11.28
N SER A 189 -34.58 2.38 10.68
CA SER A 189 -33.54 3.38 10.45
C SER A 189 -33.06 4.02 11.76
N LEU A 190 -31.79 4.44 11.76
CA LEU A 190 -31.12 5.03 12.92
C LEU A 190 -30.64 6.45 12.59
N THR A 191 -30.93 7.39 13.48
CA THR A 191 -30.42 8.76 13.44
C THR A 191 -29.20 8.87 14.34
N HIS A 192 -28.11 9.34 13.75
CA HIS A 192 -26.81 9.50 14.41
C HIS A 192 -26.58 10.98 14.69
N TYR A 193 -26.27 11.32 15.95
CA TYR A 193 -26.11 12.70 16.41
C TYR A 193 -24.63 13.00 16.60
N PHE A 194 -24.14 14.04 15.92
CA PHE A 194 -22.74 14.44 15.97
C PHE A 194 -22.59 15.87 16.48
N ILE A 195 -21.55 16.12 17.26
CA ILE A 195 -21.15 17.47 17.73
C ILE A 195 -19.71 17.76 17.33
N LYS A 196 -19.33 19.03 17.30
CA LYS A 196 -17.94 19.45 17.09
C LYS A 196 -17.03 18.90 18.19
N SER A 197 -15.90 18.35 17.79
CA SER A 197 -14.82 17.99 18.70
C SER A 197 -14.18 19.26 19.24
N GLN A 198 -14.10 19.38 20.57
CA GLN A 198 -13.28 20.40 21.19
C GLN A 198 -11.79 20.05 21.03
N GLN A 199 -10.93 21.05 20.86
CA GLN A 199 -9.50 20.83 20.86
C GLN A 199 -9.04 20.30 22.23
N PRO A 200 -8.09 19.36 22.27
CA PRO A 200 -7.61 18.79 23.52
C PRO A 200 -6.83 19.86 24.31
N THR A 201 -7.42 20.36 25.38
CA THR A 201 -6.76 21.23 26.36
C THR A 201 -6.20 20.40 27.52
N ILE A 202 -5.22 20.93 28.26
CA ILE A 202 -4.64 20.27 29.46
C ILE A 202 -5.73 19.82 30.45
N TYR A 203 -6.81 20.60 30.55
CA TYR A 203 -7.96 20.31 31.41
C TYR A 203 -8.92 19.26 30.84
N ASN A 204 -8.99 19.08 29.52
CA ASN A 204 -9.84 18.07 28.86
C ASN A 204 -9.14 16.70 28.73
N ILE A 205 -7.81 16.63 28.87
CA ILE A 205 -7.03 15.38 28.81
C ILE A 205 -6.82 14.78 30.21
N ALA A 206 -6.73 15.62 31.24
CA ALA A 206 -6.52 15.16 32.61
C ALA A 206 -7.82 14.59 33.22
N PRO A 207 -7.83 13.37 33.77
CA PRO A 207 -9.00 12.88 34.50
C PRO A 207 -9.28 13.80 35.69
N SER A 208 -10.53 14.27 35.80
CA SER A 208 -10.97 15.23 36.82
C SER A 208 -10.80 14.73 38.26
N ASN A 209 -10.74 13.42 38.46
CA ASN A 209 -10.45 12.79 39.75
C ASN A 209 -9.09 12.10 39.72
N LYS A 210 -8.13 12.62 40.50
CA LYS A 210 -6.90 11.87 40.83
C LYS A 210 -7.30 10.65 41.67
N ILE A 211 -7.05 9.45 41.14
CA ILE A 211 -7.21 8.20 41.89
C ILE A 211 -6.23 8.24 43.08
N ASN A 212 -6.77 8.35 44.29
CA ASN A 212 -5.98 8.48 45.50
C ASN A 212 -5.63 7.09 46.03
N ALA A 213 -4.50 6.54 45.59
CA ALA A 213 -4.06 5.16 45.87
C ALA A 213 -3.81 4.85 47.36
N LEU A 214 -3.77 5.87 48.24
CA LEU A 214 -3.48 5.73 49.66
C LEU A 214 -4.70 5.35 50.53
N LYS A 215 -5.90 5.21 49.95
CA LYS A 215 -7.14 4.93 50.71
C LYS A 215 -7.55 3.45 50.79
N TYR A 216 -6.85 2.55 50.11
CA TYR A 216 -7.14 1.11 50.15
C TYR A 216 -5.97 0.37 50.80
N ASN A 217 -6.14 0.06 52.10
CA ASN A 217 -5.23 -0.78 52.86
C ASN A 217 -5.37 -2.23 52.32
N MET A 218 -4.38 -2.69 51.56
CA MET A 218 -4.40 -3.93 50.77
C MET A 218 -3.85 -5.14 51.55
N ASP A 219 -4.25 -5.31 52.81
CA ASP A 219 -3.64 -6.34 53.67
C ASP A 219 -4.52 -7.55 54.00
N ASN A 220 -5.75 -7.67 53.49
CA ASN A 220 -6.50 -8.94 53.53
C ASN A 220 -7.73 -8.87 52.63
N ILE A 221 -7.56 -9.06 51.32
CA ILE A 221 -8.70 -9.32 50.42
C ILE A 221 -8.36 -10.56 49.61
N THR A 222 -9.05 -11.67 49.90
CA THR A 222 -8.92 -12.89 49.10
C THR A 222 -9.72 -12.76 47.81
N TRP A 223 -9.26 -13.37 46.71
CA TRP A 223 -9.93 -13.35 45.40
C TRP A 223 -11.41 -13.79 45.43
N LYS A 224 -11.84 -14.51 46.48
CA LYS A 224 -13.24 -14.86 46.74
C LYS A 224 -14.10 -13.69 47.23
N GLU A 225 -13.56 -12.74 47.99
CA GLU A 225 -14.30 -11.55 48.46
C GLU A 225 -14.48 -10.50 47.35
N ILE A 226 -13.50 -10.41 46.43
CA ILE A 226 -13.61 -9.57 45.23
C ILE A 226 -14.71 -10.11 44.30
N THR A 227 -14.84 -11.44 44.18
CA THR A 227 -15.85 -12.05 43.30
C THR A 227 -17.25 -12.07 43.92
N SER A 228 -17.38 -12.13 45.26
CA SER A 228 -18.69 -12.02 45.92
C SER A 228 -19.23 -10.59 45.96
N ASN A 229 -18.38 -9.56 46.00
CA ASN A 229 -18.82 -8.15 45.91
C ASN A 229 -19.21 -7.71 44.50
N VAL A 230 -18.92 -8.51 43.47
CA VAL A 230 -19.31 -8.25 42.07
C VAL A 230 -20.73 -8.75 41.75
N GLN A 231 -21.38 -9.51 42.65
CA GLN A 231 -22.72 -10.09 42.40
C GLN A 231 -23.92 -9.25 42.88
N ILE A 232 -23.74 -8.02 43.37
CA ILE A 232 -24.87 -7.21 43.92
C ILE A 232 -25.23 -5.97 43.08
N ILE A 233 -24.55 -5.65 41.98
CA ILE A 233 -24.99 -4.55 41.10
C ILE A 233 -25.75 -5.13 39.90
N SER A 234 -27.02 -5.48 40.17
CA SER A 234 -28.03 -5.64 39.14
C SER A 234 -28.51 -4.28 38.65
N ASP A 235 -28.73 -4.23 37.33
CA ASP A 235 -29.43 -3.22 36.54
C ASP A 235 -28.69 -1.91 36.23
N TYR A 236 -28.46 -1.72 34.93
CA TYR A 236 -27.78 -0.63 34.20
C TYR A 236 -26.27 -0.82 33.95
N ASP A 237 -26.00 -1.41 32.79
CA ASP A 237 -24.67 -1.62 32.18
C ASP A 237 -24.05 -0.26 31.77
N ILE A 238 -23.38 0.39 32.72
CA ILE A 238 -22.50 1.53 32.48
C ILE A 238 -21.18 1.00 31.89
N LYS A 239 -21.04 1.06 30.57
CA LYS A 239 -19.74 0.92 29.87
C LYS A 239 -19.28 2.27 29.33
N SER A 240 -18.64 3.04 30.22
CA SER A 240 -17.83 4.23 29.96
C SER A 240 -16.92 4.35 31.19
N LEU A 241 -15.60 4.49 31.18
CA LEU A 241 -14.63 5.06 30.24
C LEU A 241 -13.23 4.45 30.52
N TYR A 242 -12.22 4.97 29.82
CA TYR A 242 -10.75 4.78 29.92
C TYR A 242 -10.22 3.77 28.89
N VAL A 243 -9.34 4.10 27.93
CA VAL A 243 -8.56 5.30 27.61
C VAL A 243 -8.36 5.31 26.09
N THR A 244 -8.67 6.42 25.43
CA THR A 244 -8.23 6.68 24.06
C THR A 244 -6.78 7.15 24.12
N SER A 245 -5.83 6.30 23.75
CA SER A 245 -4.54 6.77 23.24
C SER A 245 -4.66 6.87 21.72
N CYS A 246 -4.56 8.09 21.21
CA CYS A 246 -4.35 8.32 19.79
C CYS A 246 -2.98 7.78 19.38
N THR A 247 -2.95 6.78 18.50
CA THR A 247 -1.86 6.60 17.54
C THR A 247 -2.43 6.22 16.17
N TYR A 248 -2.48 7.24 15.31
CA TYR A 248 -1.96 7.28 13.95
C TYR A 248 -2.06 6.01 13.06
N LYS A 249 -2.67 6.21 11.87
CA LYS A 249 -2.61 5.40 10.64
C LYS A 249 -2.74 3.88 10.79
N GLN A 250 -3.90 3.34 10.40
CA GLN A 250 -3.90 2.05 9.71
C GLN A 250 -4.05 2.28 8.21
N ASP A 251 -2.91 2.57 7.56
CA ASP A 251 -2.66 1.90 6.28
C ASP A 251 -2.79 0.40 6.60
N SER A 252 -3.73 -0.29 5.96
CA SER A 252 -3.95 -1.70 6.24
C SER A 252 -2.72 -2.49 5.83
N ILE A 253 -1.80 -2.71 6.77
CA ILE A 253 -0.55 -3.44 6.53
C ILE A 253 -0.92 -4.84 6.03
N PRO A 254 -0.43 -5.24 4.84
CA PRO A 254 -0.67 -6.56 4.27
C PRO A 254 -0.46 -7.66 5.30
N LYS A 255 -1.40 -8.59 5.40
CA LYS A 255 -1.31 -9.68 6.36
C LYS A 255 -0.40 -10.77 5.81
N PRO A 256 0.53 -11.31 6.61
CA PRO A 256 1.31 -12.46 6.19
C PRO A 256 0.36 -13.64 5.96
N LEU A 257 0.31 -14.13 4.72
CA LEU A 257 -0.61 -15.21 4.36
C LEU A 257 -0.25 -16.47 5.11
N ARG A 258 -1.25 -17.18 5.65
CA ARG A 258 -1.30 -18.58 6.14
C ARG A 258 -1.08 -19.65 5.05
N SER A 259 0.09 -20.23 4.79
CA SER A 259 0.18 -21.30 3.76
C SER A 259 -0.37 -22.57 4.35
N THR A 260 -1.43 -23.07 3.72
CA THR A 260 -2.11 -24.32 4.04
C THR A 260 -1.46 -25.53 3.36
N LYS A 261 -0.44 -25.32 2.51
CA LYS A 261 0.22 -26.39 1.74
C LYS A 261 1.27 -27.12 2.59
N GLN A 262 1.27 -28.45 2.55
CA GLN A 262 2.23 -29.29 3.28
C GLN A 262 3.68 -29.07 2.81
N LYS A 263 4.64 -29.19 3.74
CA LYS A 263 6.08 -29.11 3.45
C LYS A 263 6.48 -30.16 2.40
N SER A 264 7.26 -29.78 1.38
CA SER A 264 7.71 -30.72 0.35
C SER A 264 8.67 -31.76 0.95
N LYS A 265 8.52 -33.01 0.54
CA LYS A 265 9.41 -34.12 0.92
C LYS A 265 10.70 -34.18 0.06
N HIS A 266 10.71 -33.52 -1.10
CA HIS A 266 11.84 -33.52 -2.03
C HIS A 266 12.88 -32.44 -1.67
N ASN A 267 14.15 -32.84 -1.54
CA ASN A 267 15.32 -31.95 -1.51
C ASN A 267 15.70 -31.60 -2.96
N ASN A 268 14.95 -30.71 -3.62
CA ASN A 268 15.51 -30.04 -4.79
C ASN A 268 16.23 -28.79 -4.30
N GLU A 269 17.55 -28.87 -4.19
CA GLU A 269 18.42 -27.71 -4.02
C GLU A 269 18.32 -26.85 -5.28
N GLN A 270 17.42 -25.88 -5.29
CA GLN A 270 17.41 -24.85 -6.33
C GLN A 270 18.43 -23.78 -5.94
N TYR A 271 19.53 -23.71 -6.69
CA TYR A 271 20.58 -22.72 -6.52
C TYR A 271 20.11 -21.36 -7.04
N PHE A 272 20.12 -20.37 -6.16
CA PHE A 272 19.87 -18.97 -6.51
C PHE A 272 21.14 -18.39 -7.14
N VAL A 273 21.04 -17.88 -8.37
CA VAL A 273 22.16 -17.27 -9.10
C VAL A 273 21.95 -15.76 -9.12
N ASP A 274 22.78 -15.04 -8.36
CA ASP A 274 22.73 -13.58 -8.19
C ASP A 274 23.71 -12.83 -9.10
N ILE A 275 24.80 -13.49 -9.49
CA ILE A 275 25.81 -12.96 -10.41
C ILE A 275 25.93 -13.87 -11.62
N LYS A 276 25.89 -13.29 -12.81
CA LYS A 276 26.07 -14.00 -14.08
C LYS A 276 26.92 -13.19 -15.03
N GLN A 277 27.98 -13.79 -15.56
CA GLN A 277 28.69 -13.25 -16.71
C GLN A 277 27.97 -13.69 -17.99
N VAL A 278 27.67 -12.71 -18.85
CA VAL A 278 26.90 -12.90 -20.07
C VAL A 278 27.62 -12.21 -21.22
N ARG A 279 27.83 -12.93 -22.33
CA ARG A 279 28.24 -12.36 -23.62
C ARG A 279 27.01 -12.15 -24.48
N THR A 280 26.83 -10.92 -24.95
CA THR A 280 25.70 -10.51 -25.80
C THR A 280 26.21 -10.13 -27.18
N ILE A 281 25.63 -10.73 -28.22
CA ILE A 281 25.94 -10.45 -29.63
C ILE A 281 24.69 -9.98 -30.36
N GLY A 282 24.70 -8.74 -30.85
CA GLY A 282 23.64 -8.21 -31.71
C GLY A 282 23.61 -8.96 -33.05
N GLY A 283 22.43 -9.05 -33.67
CA GLY A 283 22.30 -9.69 -34.98
C GLY A 283 23.08 -8.91 -36.05
N LYS A 284 23.67 -9.62 -37.01
CA LYS A 284 24.26 -9.00 -38.20
C LYS A 284 23.15 -8.37 -39.06
N GLY A 285 23.41 -7.22 -39.66
CA GLY A 285 22.55 -6.71 -40.72
C GLY A 285 22.60 -7.64 -41.95
N GLY A 286 21.49 -7.71 -42.68
CA GLY A 286 21.42 -8.40 -43.96
C GLY A 286 22.26 -7.68 -45.00
N ASP A 287 22.88 -8.44 -45.91
CA ASP A 287 23.67 -7.86 -46.99
C ASP A 287 22.76 -7.29 -48.09
N GLY A 288 23.16 -6.17 -48.70
CA GLY A 288 22.51 -5.63 -49.88
C GLY A 288 22.81 -6.50 -51.10
N GLU A 289 21.86 -6.60 -52.02
CA GLU A 289 22.00 -7.47 -53.19
C GLU A 289 22.37 -6.67 -54.46
N ILE A 290 23.15 -7.28 -55.36
CA ILE A 290 23.45 -6.74 -56.69
C ILE A 290 22.64 -7.52 -57.73
N THR A 291 21.51 -6.97 -58.13
CA THR A 291 20.72 -7.53 -59.23
C THR A 291 20.33 -6.46 -60.24
N PHE A 292 19.99 -6.92 -61.43
CA PHE A 292 19.47 -6.08 -62.50
C PHE A 292 18.15 -6.66 -62.99
N LEU A 293 17.16 -5.79 -63.20
CA LEU A 293 15.85 -6.19 -63.66
C LEU A 293 15.95 -6.74 -65.09
N ARG A 294 15.42 -7.96 -65.29
CA ARG A 294 15.29 -8.58 -66.61
C ARG A 294 13.85 -8.52 -67.08
N LEU A 295 13.65 -7.86 -68.21
CA LEU A 295 12.37 -7.80 -68.92
C LEU A 295 12.47 -8.59 -70.23
N TRP A 296 11.35 -9.06 -70.76
CA TRP A 296 11.29 -9.93 -71.94
C TRP A 296 11.91 -9.34 -73.24
N VAL A 297 12.13 -8.02 -73.31
CA VAL A 297 12.84 -7.32 -74.42
C VAL A 297 14.17 -6.72 -73.97
N ASN A 298 14.42 -6.61 -72.67
CA ASN A 298 15.55 -5.87 -72.13
C ASN A 298 16.21 -6.65 -70.99
N ASP A 299 17.37 -7.22 -71.28
CA ASP A 299 18.16 -8.02 -70.34
C ASP A 299 18.76 -7.20 -69.18
N ARG A 300 18.81 -5.86 -69.31
CA ARG A 300 19.30 -4.94 -68.26
C ARG A 300 18.41 -3.70 -68.18
N ALA A 301 17.24 -3.86 -67.58
CA ALA A 301 16.26 -2.78 -67.39
C ALA A 301 16.57 -1.84 -66.21
N GLY A 302 17.82 -1.88 -65.69
CA GLY A 302 18.29 -1.07 -64.56
C GLY A 302 18.56 -1.90 -63.30
N PRO A 303 19.23 -1.32 -62.30
CA PRO A 303 19.48 -2.00 -61.02
C PRO A 303 18.16 -2.25 -60.29
N ASP A 304 18.03 -3.42 -59.67
CA ASP A 304 16.85 -3.83 -58.90
C ASP A 304 17.19 -4.60 -57.62
N GLY A 305 18.43 -4.50 -57.14
CA GLY A 305 18.83 -5.09 -55.86
C GLY A 305 18.23 -4.33 -54.69
N GLY A 306 17.53 -5.05 -53.81
CA GLY A 306 17.05 -4.51 -52.54
C GLY A 306 18.14 -4.41 -51.49
N ASP A 307 17.91 -3.53 -50.52
CA ASP A 307 18.66 -3.39 -49.27
C ASP A 307 18.40 -4.57 -48.33
N GLY A 308 19.39 -4.92 -47.51
CA GLY A 308 19.23 -5.88 -46.43
C GLY A 308 18.47 -5.30 -45.23
N GLY A 309 17.85 -6.18 -44.44
CA GLY A 309 17.18 -5.84 -43.19
C GLY A 309 18.16 -5.61 -42.04
N ASN A 310 17.73 -4.86 -41.03
CA ASN A 310 18.52 -4.63 -39.82
C ASN A 310 18.56 -5.87 -38.92
N GLY A 311 19.70 -6.08 -38.25
CA GLY A 311 19.87 -7.12 -37.25
C GLY A 311 19.19 -6.80 -35.92
N GLY A 312 18.82 -7.85 -35.18
CA GLY A 312 18.09 -7.73 -33.92
C GLY A 312 18.96 -7.16 -32.80
N HIS A 313 18.35 -6.35 -31.93
CA HIS A 313 19.00 -5.86 -30.71
C HIS A 313 18.84 -6.87 -29.57
N ILE A 314 19.79 -6.91 -28.65
CA ILE A 314 19.63 -7.59 -27.36
C ILE A 314 19.28 -6.55 -26.32
N ILE A 315 18.19 -6.79 -25.59
CA ILE A 315 17.67 -5.85 -24.60
C ILE A 315 17.47 -6.59 -23.29
N PHE A 316 18.09 -6.11 -22.22
CA PHE A 316 17.78 -6.53 -20.86
C PHE A 316 16.57 -5.75 -20.36
N GLU A 317 15.54 -6.45 -19.91
CA GLU A 317 14.30 -5.84 -19.39
C GLU A 317 14.08 -6.25 -17.94
N ALA A 318 13.92 -5.26 -17.06
CA ALA A 318 13.60 -5.48 -15.66
C ALA A 318 12.16 -5.97 -15.49
N SER A 319 11.96 -7.15 -14.90
CA SER A 319 10.62 -7.73 -14.72
C SER A 319 10.43 -8.31 -13.32
N MET A 320 9.21 -8.18 -12.79
CA MET A 320 8.80 -8.82 -11.52
C MET A 320 8.62 -10.34 -11.65
N ASP A 321 8.47 -10.86 -12.88
CA ASP A 321 8.26 -12.28 -13.14
C ASP A 321 9.49 -13.12 -12.81
N VAL A 322 10.66 -12.48 -12.81
CA VAL A 322 11.98 -13.12 -12.75
C VAL A 322 12.65 -12.78 -11.42
N LYS A 323 13.10 -13.81 -10.69
CA LYS A 323 13.65 -13.67 -9.33
C LYS A 323 15.17 -13.81 -9.24
N ASP A 324 15.75 -14.58 -10.13
CA ASP A 324 17.19 -14.85 -10.18
C ASP A 324 17.71 -14.79 -11.62
N LEU A 325 19.02 -14.89 -11.82
CA LEU A 325 19.66 -14.93 -13.14
C LEU A 325 19.89 -16.37 -13.64
N SER A 326 19.17 -17.35 -13.09
CA SER A 326 19.41 -18.77 -13.40
C SER A 326 19.04 -19.13 -14.84
N HIS A 327 17.96 -18.56 -15.36
CA HIS A 327 17.48 -18.73 -16.74
C HIS A 327 18.30 -17.93 -17.76
N VAL A 328 19.14 -17.00 -17.31
CA VAL A 328 19.99 -16.23 -18.23
C VAL A 328 21.18 -17.10 -18.67
N HIS A 329 21.22 -17.38 -19.96
CA HIS A 329 22.32 -18.10 -20.58
C HIS A 329 23.59 -17.21 -20.60
N SER A 330 24.76 -17.82 -20.47
CA SER A 330 26.05 -17.10 -20.54
C SER A 330 26.35 -16.55 -21.92
N PHE A 331 25.67 -17.04 -22.95
CA PHE A 331 25.78 -16.57 -24.33
C PHE A 331 24.38 -16.26 -24.86
N VAL A 332 24.20 -15.03 -25.33
CA VAL A 332 22.94 -14.56 -25.89
C VAL A 332 23.24 -13.89 -27.22
N GLN A 333 22.63 -14.39 -28.29
CA GLN A 333 22.70 -13.82 -29.63
C GLN A 333 21.31 -13.47 -30.12
N ALA A 334 21.15 -12.31 -30.76
CA ALA A 334 19.93 -11.89 -31.45
C ALA A 334 19.92 -12.38 -32.91
N ASP A 335 18.72 -12.37 -33.52
CA ASP A 335 18.55 -12.86 -34.89
C ASP A 335 19.14 -11.88 -35.91
N ASP A 336 19.68 -12.42 -37.00
CA ASP A 336 20.27 -11.65 -38.10
C ASP A 336 19.20 -11.10 -39.04
N GLY A 337 19.48 -9.93 -39.63
CA GLY A 337 18.64 -9.33 -40.66
C GLY A 337 18.68 -10.14 -41.95
N GLU A 338 17.57 -10.18 -42.67
CA GLU A 338 17.50 -10.89 -43.95
C GLU A 338 18.22 -10.10 -45.04
N ARG A 339 18.87 -10.78 -45.99
CA ARG A 339 19.49 -10.11 -47.14
C ARG A 339 18.45 -9.46 -48.07
N GLY A 340 18.90 -8.51 -48.87
CA GLY A 340 18.12 -7.98 -49.97
C GLY A 340 17.86 -9.02 -51.06
N TYR A 341 16.83 -8.78 -51.87
CA TYR A 341 16.48 -9.64 -53.00
C TYR A 341 16.26 -8.82 -54.28
N SER A 342 16.22 -9.53 -55.41
CA SER A 342 15.86 -8.95 -56.71
C SER A 342 14.48 -8.30 -56.71
N LYS A 343 14.19 -7.47 -57.73
CA LYS A 343 12.93 -6.73 -57.91
C LYS A 343 12.66 -5.70 -56.83
N SER A 344 13.72 -5.04 -56.36
CA SER A 344 13.68 -4.01 -55.31
C SER A 344 13.04 -4.51 -54.02
N CYS A 345 13.23 -5.79 -53.70
CA CYS A 345 12.65 -6.40 -52.51
C CYS A 345 13.63 -6.29 -51.34
N PHE A 346 13.26 -5.49 -50.35
CA PHE A 346 14.05 -5.32 -49.14
C PHE A 346 13.98 -6.55 -48.23
N GLY A 347 15.10 -6.85 -47.56
CA GLY A 347 15.16 -7.89 -46.54
C GLY A 347 14.37 -7.53 -45.29
N LYS A 348 13.75 -8.51 -44.64
CA LYS A 348 13.03 -8.31 -43.38
C LYS A 348 13.99 -7.95 -42.24
N ASN A 349 13.59 -6.98 -41.42
CA ASN A 349 14.25 -6.68 -40.15
C ASN A 349 14.07 -7.83 -39.16
N ALA A 350 15.13 -8.14 -38.42
CA ALA A 350 15.11 -9.16 -37.38
C ALA A 350 14.38 -8.68 -36.12
N GLU A 351 13.76 -9.65 -35.42
CA GLU A 351 13.10 -9.39 -34.15
C GLU A 351 14.12 -9.18 -33.03
N HIS A 352 13.82 -8.28 -32.09
CA HIS A 352 14.70 -8.01 -30.96
C HIS A 352 14.59 -9.10 -29.90
N LYS A 353 15.73 -9.46 -29.32
CA LYS A 353 15.79 -10.48 -28.27
C LYS A 353 15.68 -9.83 -26.90
N MET A 354 14.51 -9.99 -26.30
CA MET A 354 14.24 -9.52 -24.94
C MET A 354 14.71 -10.57 -23.92
N VAL A 355 15.62 -10.17 -23.03
CA VAL A 355 16.09 -11.00 -21.93
C VAL A 355 15.60 -10.37 -20.63
N LYS A 356 14.59 -11.01 -20.02
CA LYS A 356 14.05 -10.57 -18.74
C LYS A 356 15.06 -10.81 -17.62
N VAL A 357 15.31 -9.80 -16.80
CA VAL A 357 16.16 -9.84 -15.61
C VAL A 357 15.39 -9.34 -14.39
N PRO A 358 15.76 -9.78 -13.17
CA PRO A 358 15.13 -9.29 -11.94
C PRO A 358 15.28 -7.78 -11.77
N ILE A 359 14.32 -7.16 -11.08
CA ILE A 359 14.41 -5.75 -10.66
C ILE A 359 15.59 -5.58 -9.69
N GLY A 360 16.35 -4.50 -9.87
CA GLY A 360 17.58 -4.22 -9.14
C GLY A 360 18.80 -4.95 -9.69
N THR A 361 18.77 -5.38 -10.97
CA THR A 361 19.96 -5.91 -11.64
C THR A 361 20.88 -4.77 -12.06
N ILE A 362 22.11 -4.78 -11.56
CA ILE A 362 23.19 -3.90 -11.99
C ILE A 362 23.90 -4.55 -13.18
N VAL A 363 24.01 -3.81 -14.27
CA VAL A 363 24.80 -4.20 -15.44
C VAL A 363 26.17 -3.56 -15.32
N ARG A 364 27.21 -4.38 -15.18
CA ARG A 364 28.61 -3.95 -15.16
C ARG A 364 29.34 -4.40 -16.41
N ASP A 365 30.28 -3.57 -16.83
CA ASP A 365 31.28 -3.97 -17.81
C ASP A 365 32.29 -4.96 -17.19
N ILE A 366 33.08 -5.66 -18.01
CA ILE A 366 34.17 -6.53 -17.57
C ILE A 366 35.22 -5.82 -16.71
N THR A 367 35.33 -4.50 -16.85
CA THR A 367 36.20 -3.63 -16.04
C THR A 367 35.63 -3.33 -14.64
N GLY A 368 34.37 -3.73 -14.36
CA GLY A 368 33.66 -3.49 -13.10
C GLY A 368 32.92 -2.16 -13.03
N LYS A 369 33.02 -1.31 -14.07
CA LYS A 369 32.27 -0.05 -14.19
C LYS A 369 30.78 -0.34 -14.32
N ILE A 370 29.96 0.36 -13.52
CA ILE A 370 28.50 0.29 -13.60
C ILE A 370 28.05 1.05 -14.85
N LEU A 371 27.34 0.36 -15.74
CA LEU A 371 26.78 0.95 -16.96
C LEU A 371 25.32 1.35 -16.74
N CYS A 372 24.56 0.50 -16.04
CA CYS A 372 23.14 0.70 -15.80
C CYS A 372 22.68 -0.01 -14.52
N ASP A 373 21.67 0.55 -13.86
CA ASP A 373 20.95 -0.06 -12.73
C ASP A 373 19.48 -0.20 -13.14
N LEU A 374 19.00 -1.43 -13.27
CA LEU A 374 17.65 -1.77 -13.71
C LEU A 374 16.70 -1.82 -12.52
N ASN A 375 16.40 -0.67 -11.93
CA ASN A 375 15.75 -0.54 -10.62
C ASN A 375 14.20 -0.47 -10.67
N GLN A 376 13.59 -0.26 -11.83
CA GLN A 376 12.13 -0.19 -11.99
C GLN A 376 11.64 -1.24 -12.98
N SER A 377 10.43 -1.76 -12.75
CA SER A 377 9.78 -2.70 -13.68
C SER A 377 9.59 -2.05 -15.05
N GLY A 378 9.93 -2.78 -16.11
CA GLY A 378 9.87 -2.32 -17.49
C GLY A 378 11.04 -1.44 -17.94
N MET A 379 12.02 -1.16 -17.07
CA MET A 379 13.25 -0.53 -17.52
C MET A 379 14.01 -1.44 -18.48
N MET A 380 14.48 -0.85 -19.57
CA MET A 380 15.18 -1.55 -20.63
C MET A 380 16.59 -1.00 -20.79
N PHE A 381 17.56 -1.90 -20.98
CA PHE A 381 18.94 -1.59 -21.33
C PHE A 381 19.31 -2.32 -22.61
N ILE A 382 19.71 -1.58 -23.65
CA ILE A 382 20.19 -2.16 -24.90
C ILE A 382 21.61 -2.68 -24.63
N ALA A 383 21.73 -4.00 -24.52
CA ALA A 383 22.98 -4.69 -24.21
C ALA A 383 23.87 -4.85 -25.44
N ALA A 384 23.27 -5.10 -26.61
CA ALA A 384 24.03 -5.13 -27.86
C ALA A 384 23.15 -4.63 -28.99
N ARG A 385 23.64 -3.64 -29.74
CA ARG A 385 22.97 -3.16 -30.95
C ARG A 385 23.20 -4.14 -32.09
N GLY A 386 22.13 -4.36 -32.85
CA GLY A 386 22.18 -5.10 -34.10
C GLY A 386 22.77 -4.23 -35.21
N GLY A 387 23.40 -4.87 -36.18
CA GLY A 387 23.99 -4.19 -37.33
C GLY A 387 22.93 -3.63 -38.27
N ALA A 388 23.24 -2.48 -38.89
CA ALA A 388 22.45 -1.92 -39.97
C ALA A 388 22.50 -2.83 -41.21
N GLY A 389 21.37 -2.95 -41.91
CA GLY A 389 21.29 -3.61 -43.20
C GLY A 389 22.11 -2.88 -44.27
N GLY A 390 22.75 -3.65 -45.15
CA GLY A 390 23.54 -3.10 -46.25
C GLY A 390 22.67 -2.60 -47.39
N HIS A 391 23.05 -1.49 -48.00
CA HIS A 391 22.36 -0.96 -49.17
C HIS A 391 22.60 -1.81 -50.42
N GLY A 392 21.53 -2.07 -51.17
CA GLY A 392 21.56 -2.75 -52.46
C GLY A 392 22.09 -1.83 -53.57
N ASN A 393 22.30 -2.38 -54.76
CA ASN A 393 22.86 -1.58 -55.86
C ASN A 393 21.94 -0.43 -56.31
N THR A 394 20.63 -0.51 -56.07
CA THR A 394 19.68 0.56 -56.38
C THR A 394 19.99 1.86 -55.65
N PHE A 395 20.50 1.79 -54.41
CA PHE A 395 20.87 2.94 -53.60
C PHE A 395 22.02 3.75 -54.21
N PHE A 396 22.97 3.08 -54.88
CA PHE A 396 24.15 3.71 -55.48
C PHE A 396 23.93 4.29 -56.88
N LYS A 397 22.69 4.26 -57.38
CA LYS A 397 22.35 4.80 -58.69
C LYS A 397 22.51 6.32 -58.68
N SER A 398 23.30 6.83 -59.63
CA SER A 398 23.49 8.28 -59.84
C SER A 398 23.36 8.64 -61.31
N ASP A 399 23.26 9.93 -61.63
CA ASP A 399 23.17 10.42 -63.01
C ASP A 399 24.35 9.94 -63.87
N ILE A 400 25.52 9.79 -63.23
CA ILE A 400 26.77 9.35 -63.85
C ILE A 400 26.85 7.81 -63.88
N HIS A 401 26.42 7.14 -62.81
CA HIS A 401 26.50 5.68 -62.68
C HIS A 401 25.09 5.07 -62.62
N GLN A 402 24.52 4.81 -63.80
CA GLN A 402 23.15 4.32 -63.95
C GLN A 402 22.98 2.82 -63.68
N SER A 403 24.07 2.04 -63.66
CA SER A 403 24.05 0.59 -63.44
C SER A 403 25.15 0.15 -62.48
N PRO A 404 25.09 0.59 -61.21
CA PRO A 404 26.07 0.22 -60.20
C PRO A 404 26.14 -1.29 -59.99
N GLU A 405 27.36 -1.81 -59.99
CA GLU A 405 27.71 -3.20 -59.63
C GLU A 405 28.31 -3.27 -58.22
N ILE A 406 27.88 -2.35 -57.34
CA ILE A 406 28.32 -2.27 -55.96
C ILE A 406 27.11 -2.41 -55.02
N CYS A 407 27.31 -3.08 -53.89
CA CYS A 407 26.41 -3.13 -52.77
C CYS A 407 27.21 -3.05 -51.47
N GLU A 408 26.53 -2.78 -50.36
CA GLU A 408 27.12 -2.84 -49.03
C GLU A 408 26.79 -4.16 -48.34
N TYR A 409 27.79 -4.68 -47.63
CA TYR A 409 27.57 -5.75 -46.66
C TYR A 409 26.83 -5.19 -45.45
N GLY A 410 25.97 -5.99 -44.84
CA GLY A 410 25.32 -5.65 -43.60
C GLY A 410 26.35 -5.54 -42.47
N ALA A 411 26.17 -4.52 -41.62
CA ALA A 411 27.07 -4.28 -40.52
C ALA A 411 27.04 -5.44 -39.51
N VAL A 412 28.18 -5.69 -38.87
CA VAL A 412 28.25 -6.68 -37.79
C VAL A 412 27.61 -6.08 -36.54
N GLY A 413 26.82 -6.86 -35.83
CA GLY A 413 26.26 -6.45 -34.53
C GLY A 413 27.33 -6.30 -33.46
N GLU A 414 27.02 -5.56 -32.41
CA GLU A 414 27.93 -5.38 -31.27
C GLU A 414 28.14 -6.70 -30.53
N ASP A 415 29.37 -6.96 -30.08
CA ASP A 415 29.74 -8.12 -29.26
C ASP A 415 30.36 -7.61 -27.96
N ILE A 416 29.57 -7.66 -26.88
CA ILE A 416 29.91 -7.07 -25.59
C ILE A 416 29.70 -8.10 -24.48
N GLN A 417 30.56 -8.07 -23.47
CA GLN A 417 30.44 -8.90 -22.28
C GLN A 417 30.04 -8.06 -21.06
N TYR A 418 29.12 -8.60 -20.28
CA TYR A 418 28.62 -7.97 -19.07
C TYR A 418 28.71 -8.91 -17.87
N ILE A 419 28.81 -8.30 -16.70
CA ILE A 419 28.59 -8.96 -15.41
C ILE A 419 27.27 -8.39 -14.88
N LEU A 420 26.25 -9.24 -14.86
CA LEU A 420 24.96 -8.95 -14.26
C LEU A 420 25.04 -9.31 -12.78
N GLU A 421 24.69 -8.37 -11.91
CA GLU A 421 24.68 -8.55 -10.46
C GLU A 421 23.33 -8.06 -9.91
N ILE A 422 22.59 -8.93 -9.22
CA ILE A 422 21.38 -8.50 -8.51
C ILE A 422 21.81 -7.76 -7.23
N LYS A 423 21.39 -6.50 -7.09
CA LYS A 423 21.72 -5.61 -5.96
C LYS A 423 21.14 -6.09 -4.63
N SER A 424 20.09 -6.91 -4.67
CA SER A 424 19.43 -7.46 -3.48
C SER A 424 19.62 -8.97 -3.38
N MET A 425 20.25 -9.42 -2.30
CA MET A 425 20.24 -10.85 -1.89
C MET A 425 18.96 -11.14 -1.09
N ALA A 426 18.59 -10.21 -0.22
CA ALA A 426 17.41 -10.24 0.62
C ALA A 426 17.01 -8.80 0.97
N HIS A 427 15.74 -8.60 1.32
CA HIS A 427 15.28 -7.32 1.85
C HIS A 427 15.71 -7.16 3.31
N ILE A 428 15.72 -8.25 4.09
CA ILE A 428 16.04 -8.20 5.52
C ILE A 428 17.15 -9.18 5.87
N GLY A 429 18.19 -8.69 6.56
CA GLY A 429 19.27 -9.52 7.11
C GLY A 429 19.08 -9.79 8.59
N LEU A 430 19.11 -11.06 9.00
CA LEU A 430 19.07 -11.48 10.41
C LEU A 430 20.48 -11.49 10.99
N ILE A 431 20.74 -10.66 12.01
CA ILE A 431 22.03 -10.55 12.69
C ILE A 431 21.86 -10.94 14.15
N GLY A 432 22.85 -11.59 14.73
CA GLY A 432 22.79 -12.05 16.11
C GLY A 432 23.93 -12.98 16.42
N LEU A 433 24.21 -13.15 17.71
CA LEU A 433 25.23 -14.06 18.21
C LEU A 433 24.96 -15.51 17.79
N PRO A 434 25.99 -16.37 17.80
CA PRO A 434 25.78 -17.81 17.71
C PRO A 434 24.72 -18.28 18.70
N ASN A 435 23.82 -19.17 18.29
CA ASN A 435 22.72 -19.71 19.11
C ASN A 435 21.62 -18.72 19.55
N ALA A 436 21.59 -17.49 19.04
CA ALA A 436 20.48 -16.56 19.26
C ALA A 436 19.15 -17.04 18.65
N GLY A 437 19.18 -18.10 17.82
CA GLY A 437 18.00 -18.72 17.22
C GLY A 437 17.64 -18.17 15.83
N LYS A 438 18.61 -17.62 15.10
CA LYS A 438 18.41 -17.01 13.76
C LYS A 438 17.90 -18.00 12.72
N SER A 439 18.55 -19.14 12.56
CA SER A 439 18.12 -20.17 11.62
C SER A 439 16.77 -20.77 12.01
N THR A 440 16.51 -20.92 13.32
CA THR A 440 15.20 -21.35 13.85
C THR A 440 14.11 -20.34 13.51
N LEU A 441 14.39 -19.04 13.67
CA LEU A 441 13.47 -17.98 13.29
C LEU A 441 13.23 -17.98 11.78
N LEU A 442 14.28 -18.09 10.97
CA LEU A 442 14.19 -18.15 9.53
C LEU A 442 13.31 -19.32 9.07
N GLN A 443 13.42 -20.49 9.71
CA GLN A 443 12.56 -21.65 9.45
C GLN A 443 11.12 -21.47 9.95
N ALA A 444 10.91 -20.66 10.99
CA ALA A 444 9.58 -20.39 11.53
C ALA A 444 8.82 -19.37 10.65
N ILE A 445 9.52 -18.37 10.11
CA ILE A 445 8.95 -17.37 9.20
C ILE A 445 8.88 -17.85 7.75
N SER A 446 9.87 -18.64 7.32
CA SER A 446 9.94 -19.17 5.95
C SER A 446 9.39 -20.58 5.86
N ARG A 447 8.43 -20.75 4.95
CA ARG A 447 7.73 -22.03 4.77
C ARG A 447 8.41 -22.99 3.83
N ALA A 448 9.32 -22.49 3.00
CA ALA A 448 10.20 -23.33 2.19
C ALA A 448 11.38 -23.77 3.06
N LYS A 449 11.98 -24.94 2.76
CA LYS A 449 13.32 -25.22 3.28
C LYS A 449 14.20 -24.04 2.85
N PRO A 450 14.89 -23.36 3.78
CA PRO A 450 15.71 -22.21 3.43
C PRO A 450 16.66 -22.61 2.30
N LYS A 451 16.59 -21.88 1.18
CA LYS A 451 17.42 -22.20 0.02
C LYS A 451 18.85 -21.83 0.37
N ILE A 452 19.74 -22.77 0.12
CA ILE A 452 21.18 -22.60 0.27
C ILE A 452 21.65 -21.86 -0.98
N ALA A 453 22.11 -20.63 -0.83
CA ALA A 453 22.64 -19.86 -1.94
C ALA A 453 24.18 -19.97 -1.97
N PRO A 454 24.77 -20.62 -2.99
CA PRO A 454 26.21 -20.76 -3.11
C PRO A 454 26.80 -19.50 -3.74
N TYR A 455 27.46 -18.66 -2.95
CA TYR A 455 28.17 -17.48 -3.46
C TYR A 455 29.66 -17.80 -3.64
N PRO A 456 30.29 -17.39 -4.76
CA PRO A 456 31.65 -17.80 -5.11
C PRO A 456 32.76 -17.31 -4.16
N PHE A 457 32.42 -16.55 -3.12
CA PHE A 457 33.37 -15.99 -2.15
C PHE A 457 32.92 -16.14 -0.69
N THR A 458 31.88 -16.93 -0.42
CA THR A 458 31.47 -17.24 0.95
C THR A 458 31.90 -18.64 1.34
N THR A 459 32.54 -18.77 2.51
CA THR A 459 32.82 -20.09 3.11
C THR A 459 31.59 -20.70 3.76
N LEU A 460 30.60 -19.87 4.12
CA LEU A 460 29.32 -20.29 4.65
C LEU A 460 28.22 -19.93 3.66
N LYS A 461 27.42 -20.91 3.27
CA LYS A 461 26.26 -20.72 2.39
C LYS A 461 25.12 -20.14 3.23
N PRO A 462 24.71 -18.86 3.04
CA PRO A 462 23.64 -18.30 3.84
C PRO A 462 22.31 -18.91 3.44
N HIS A 463 21.40 -18.94 4.40
CA HIS A 463 20.05 -19.47 4.22
C HIS A 463 19.11 -18.32 3.90
N ILE A 464 18.36 -18.43 2.79
CA ILE A 464 17.36 -17.43 2.41
C ILE A 464 15.97 -18.03 2.55
N GLY A 465 15.09 -17.28 3.21
CA GLY A 465 13.70 -17.60 3.44
C GLY A 465 12.77 -16.55 2.84
N MET A 466 11.72 -17.01 2.15
CA MET A 466 10.69 -16.13 1.59
C MET A 466 9.48 -16.04 2.54
N VAL A 467 9.00 -14.83 2.78
CA VAL A 467 7.73 -14.51 3.46
C VAL A 467 6.74 -13.98 2.41
N GLN A 468 5.50 -14.46 2.43
CA GLN A 468 4.45 -14.06 1.48
C GLN A 468 3.33 -13.31 2.19
N TYR A 469 2.88 -12.20 1.59
CA TYR A 469 1.80 -11.35 2.07
C TYR A 469 0.55 -11.48 1.18
N ASP A 470 -0.59 -10.99 1.68
CA ASP A 470 -1.92 -11.11 1.04
C ASP A 470 -2.11 -10.19 -0.17
N ASP A 471 -1.21 -9.21 -0.33
CA ASP A 471 -1.05 -8.35 -1.50
C ASP A 471 -0.13 -8.96 -2.58
N TYR A 472 0.21 -10.25 -2.45
CA TYR A 472 1.11 -11.00 -3.32
C TYR A 472 2.59 -10.56 -3.28
N GLU A 473 2.96 -9.59 -2.43
CA GLU A 473 4.37 -9.25 -2.25
C GLU A 473 5.12 -10.35 -1.49
N GLN A 474 6.38 -10.55 -1.88
CA GLN A 474 7.26 -11.54 -1.29
C GLN A 474 8.50 -10.86 -0.72
N ILE A 475 8.70 -11.00 0.59
CA ILE A 475 9.87 -10.44 1.27
C ILE A 475 10.90 -11.54 1.47
N ALA A 476 12.10 -11.34 0.93
CA ALA A 476 13.25 -12.21 1.15
C ALA A 476 13.94 -11.83 2.48
N VAL A 477 14.11 -12.82 3.36
CA VAL A 477 14.83 -12.70 4.63
C VAL A 477 16.04 -13.63 4.58
N ALA A 478 17.23 -13.13 4.88
CA ALA A 478 18.45 -13.92 4.89
C ALA A 478 18.99 -14.10 6.32
N ASP A 479 19.37 -15.33 6.66
CA ASP A 479 20.19 -15.60 7.85
C ASP A 479 21.64 -15.25 7.54
N MET A 480 22.13 -14.19 8.20
CA MET A 480 23.54 -13.83 8.14
C MET A 480 24.24 -14.71 9.20
N PRO A 481 25.15 -15.65 8.84
CA PRO A 481 25.95 -16.41 9.81
C PRO A 481 26.48 -15.57 10.98
N GLY A 482 26.51 -16.17 12.18
CA GLY A 482 26.95 -15.48 13.40
C GLY A 482 28.26 -14.74 13.18
N LEU A 483 28.30 -13.44 13.50
CA LEU A 483 29.56 -12.76 13.73
C LEU A 483 30.21 -13.53 14.90
N ILE A 484 31.27 -14.27 14.56
CA ILE A 484 32.10 -14.93 15.56
C ILE A 484 32.97 -13.81 16.16
N GLU A 485 33.15 -13.84 17.48
CA GLU A 485 34.14 -13.00 18.15
C GLU A 485 35.47 -13.06 17.38
N ASP A 486 36.11 -11.91 17.16
CA ASP A 486 37.32 -11.73 16.34
C ASP A 486 37.17 -11.81 14.79
N SER A 487 35.96 -11.69 14.23
CA SER A 487 35.78 -11.58 12.76
C SER A 487 36.51 -10.39 12.11
N HIS A 488 36.79 -9.34 12.88
CA HIS A 488 37.57 -8.16 12.46
C HIS A 488 39.09 -8.42 12.35
N LYS A 489 39.64 -9.44 13.05
CA LYS A 489 41.08 -9.77 13.02
C LYS A 489 41.45 -10.81 11.95
N ASN A 490 40.48 -11.55 11.41
CA ASN A 490 40.73 -12.62 10.44
C ASN A 490 40.59 -12.13 8.99
N LYS A 491 41.75 -11.78 8.42
CA LYS A 491 42.04 -11.28 7.06
C LYS A 491 41.41 -12.11 5.92
N GLY A 492 40.11 -11.94 5.67
CA GLY A 492 39.48 -12.32 4.40
C GLY A 492 38.04 -12.84 4.48
N LEU A 493 37.62 -13.38 5.63
CA LEU A 493 36.34 -14.09 5.78
C LEU A 493 35.20 -13.20 6.29
N GLY A 494 35.49 -12.27 7.21
CA GLY A 494 34.48 -11.37 7.78
C GLY A 494 34.05 -10.26 6.81
N ILE A 495 34.99 -9.76 5.99
CA ILE A 495 34.74 -8.64 5.06
C ILE A 495 33.83 -9.06 3.90
N THR A 496 34.05 -10.24 3.31
CA THR A 496 33.16 -10.75 2.24
C THR A 496 31.77 -11.07 2.77
N PHE A 497 31.67 -11.50 4.02
CA PHE A 497 30.41 -11.79 4.67
C PHE A 497 29.57 -10.53 4.97
N LEU A 498 30.20 -9.50 5.55
CA LEU A 498 29.52 -8.24 5.88
C LEU A 498 29.17 -7.41 4.64
N LYS A 499 29.86 -7.61 3.50
CA LYS A 499 29.39 -7.14 2.19
C LYS A 499 28.00 -7.66 1.82
N HIS A 500 27.57 -8.80 2.37
CA HIS A 500 26.19 -9.29 2.16
C HIS A 500 25.17 -8.58 3.06
N ALA A 501 25.57 -8.10 4.24
CA ALA A 501 24.74 -7.23 5.06
C ALA A 501 24.52 -5.87 4.38
N GLU A 502 25.52 -5.34 3.66
CA GLU A 502 25.37 -4.13 2.82
C GLU A 502 24.32 -4.27 1.72
N ARG A 503 24.01 -5.50 1.29
CA ARG A 503 23.00 -5.80 0.26
C ARG A 503 21.58 -5.99 0.81
N CYS A 504 21.40 -5.93 2.14
CA CYS A 504 20.09 -6.05 2.80
C CYS A 504 19.46 -4.67 3.06
N THR A 505 18.23 -4.42 2.62
CA THR A 505 17.59 -3.10 2.81
C THR A 505 17.39 -2.72 4.28
N ALA A 506 17.13 -3.68 5.15
CA ALA A 506 17.03 -3.49 6.60
C ALA A 506 17.77 -4.61 7.35
N LEU A 507 18.16 -4.32 8.59
CA LEU A 507 18.85 -5.27 9.47
C LEU A 507 18.01 -5.53 10.72
N MET A 508 17.96 -6.79 11.13
CA MET A 508 17.19 -7.23 12.29
C MET A 508 18.09 -7.94 13.29
N TYR A 509 18.25 -7.37 14.48
CA TYR A 509 19.05 -7.95 15.56
C TYR A 509 18.23 -8.96 16.34
N ILE A 510 18.70 -10.20 16.39
CA ILE A 510 18.11 -11.28 17.16
C ILE A 510 18.94 -11.44 18.43
N ILE A 511 18.32 -11.12 19.56
CA ILE A 511 18.92 -11.20 20.89
C ILE A 511 18.30 -12.37 21.64
N ASP A 512 19.15 -13.15 22.29
CA ASP A 512 18.71 -14.17 23.24
C ASP A 512 18.44 -13.51 24.60
N VAL A 513 17.18 -13.50 25.03
CA VAL A 513 16.75 -12.84 26.28
C VAL A 513 17.06 -13.69 27.51
N THR A 514 17.50 -14.94 27.33
CA THR A 514 17.89 -15.81 28.45
C THR A 514 19.28 -15.53 28.99
N LEU A 515 20.08 -14.74 28.27
CA LEU A 515 21.38 -14.28 28.75
C LEU A 515 21.20 -13.35 29.95
N ASP A 516 22.17 -13.35 30.87
CA ASP A 516 22.13 -12.48 32.06
C ASP A 516 22.13 -10.99 31.70
N GLU A 517 22.84 -10.60 30.62
CA GLU A 517 22.98 -9.22 30.16
C GLU A 517 22.73 -9.10 28.65
N PRO A 518 21.47 -9.18 28.19
CA PRO A 518 21.14 -9.19 26.77
C PRO A 518 21.41 -7.84 26.07
N TRP A 519 21.50 -6.73 26.82
CA TRP A 519 21.88 -5.43 26.26
C TRP A 519 23.35 -5.39 25.81
N ARG A 520 24.28 -6.05 26.52
CA ARG A 520 25.69 -6.14 26.10
C ARG A 520 25.85 -6.90 24.79
N ALA A 521 25.02 -7.92 24.57
CA ALA A 521 25.01 -8.64 23.30
C ALA A 521 24.61 -7.72 22.12
N LEU A 522 23.67 -6.80 22.32
CA LEU A 522 23.32 -5.80 21.30
C LEU A 522 24.44 -4.79 21.08
N GLU A 523 25.05 -4.27 22.15
CA GLU A 523 26.18 -3.33 22.07
C GLU A 523 27.35 -3.93 21.29
N LEU A 524 27.68 -5.19 21.57
CA LEU A 524 28.72 -5.93 20.86
C LEU A 524 28.40 -6.05 19.37
N LEU A 525 27.18 -6.47 19.01
CA LEU A 525 26.78 -6.59 17.60
C LEU A 525 26.83 -5.25 16.87
N ARG A 526 26.40 -4.15 17.52
CA ARG A 526 26.46 -2.80 16.95
C ARG A 526 27.89 -2.32 16.76
N TYR A 527 28.77 -2.63 17.70
CA TYR A 527 30.19 -2.34 17.61
C TYR A 527 30.83 -3.11 16.45
N GLU A 528 30.55 -4.39 16.30
CA GLU A 528 31.09 -5.19 15.20
C GLU A 528 30.63 -4.68 13.82
N ILE A 529 29.37 -4.27 13.69
CA ILE A 529 28.88 -3.66 12.45
C ILE A 529 29.53 -2.29 12.19
N SER A 530 29.69 -1.45 13.22
CA SER A 530 30.32 -0.14 13.06
C SER A 530 31.78 -0.25 12.62
N GLN A 531 32.52 -1.24 13.12
CA GLN A 531 33.90 -1.51 12.69
C GLN A 531 34.01 -1.87 11.20
N PHE A 532 32.94 -2.38 10.59
CA PHE A 532 32.92 -2.70 9.17
C PHE A 532 32.46 -1.52 8.32
N ASN A 533 31.30 -0.94 8.64
CA ASN A 533 30.77 0.22 7.94
C ASN A 533 29.79 0.96 8.85
N GLU A 534 30.13 2.20 9.22
CA GLU A 534 29.29 3.05 10.08
C GLU A 534 27.88 3.23 9.51
N LYS A 535 27.75 3.32 8.18
CA LYS A 535 26.45 3.53 7.49
C LYS A 535 25.47 2.37 7.66
N LEU A 536 25.93 1.18 8.08
CA LEU A 536 25.04 0.05 8.34
C LEU A 536 24.24 0.23 9.63
N ASN A 537 24.77 0.97 10.60
CA ASN A 537 24.04 1.30 11.83
C ASN A 537 22.96 2.37 11.62
N ASP A 538 23.02 3.11 10.52
CA ASP A 538 22.01 4.10 10.15
C ASP A 538 20.79 3.49 9.45
N ARG A 539 20.85 2.20 9.09
CA ARG A 539 19.74 1.50 8.43
C ARG A 539 18.55 1.30 9.37
N PRO A 540 17.33 1.08 8.84
CA PRO A 540 16.18 0.72 9.66
C PRO A 540 16.48 -0.54 10.47
N LEU A 541 16.33 -0.42 11.79
CA LEU A 541 16.76 -1.41 12.77
C LEU A 541 15.58 -1.91 13.60
N LEU A 542 15.42 -3.23 13.66
CA LEU A 542 14.45 -3.90 14.53
C LEU A 542 15.17 -4.84 15.49
N VAL A 543 14.86 -4.74 16.77
CA VAL A 543 15.39 -5.65 17.79
C VAL A 543 14.35 -6.72 18.07
N VAL A 544 14.77 -7.98 17.96
CA VAL A 544 13.95 -9.16 18.19
C VAL A 544 14.47 -9.87 19.43
N ALA A 545 13.65 -9.83 20.48
CA ALA A 545 13.91 -10.48 21.75
C ALA A 545 13.40 -11.93 21.66
N ASN A 546 14.29 -12.88 21.39
CA ASN A 546 13.97 -14.29 21.14
C ASN A 546 14.10 -15.15 22.41
N LYS A 547 13.52 -16.36 22.37
CA LYS A 547 13.47 -17.36 23.46
C LYS A 547 12.63 -16.95 24.68
N MET A 548 11.54 -16.22 24.44
CA MET A 548 10.54 -15.86 25.47
C MET A 548 9.84 -17.06 26.14
N ASP A 549 10.03 -18.28 25.61
CA ASP A 549 9.51 -19.52 26.19
C ASP A 549 10.28 -20.02 27.42
N LEU A 550 11.46 -19.48 27.69
CA LEU A 550 12.33 -19.90 28.78
C LEU A 550 12.17 -19.04 30.04
N PRO A 551 12.45 -19.60 31.25
CA PRO A 551 12.38 -18.84 32.49
C PRO A 551 13.36 -17.65 32.49
N ASN A 552 13.06 -16.61 33.27
CA ASN A 552 13.77 -15.33 33.36
C ASN A 552 13.64 -14.40 32.13
N ALA A 553 13.05 -14.86 31.02
CA ALA A 553 12.92 -14.03 29.82
C ALA A 553 12.06 -12.77 30.02
N GLU A 554 11.00 -12.83 30.83
CA GLU A 554 10.13 -11.67 31.09
C GLU A 554 10.84 -10.57 31.88
N VAL A 555 11.66 -10.96 32.86
CA VAL A 555 12.45 -10.02 33.69
C VAL A 555 13.54 -9.38 32.83
N ASN A 556 14.28 -10.19 32.08
CA ASN A 556 15.34 -9.71 31.20
C ASN A 556 14.80 -8.85 30.05
N LEU A 557 13.56 -9.08 29.59
CA LEU A 557 12.89 -8.21 28.62
C LEU A 557 12.61 -6.81 29.20
N GLN A 558 12.23 -6.72 30.48
CA GLN A 558 12.02 -5.43 31.15
C GLN A 558 13.35 -4.67 31.26
N LEU A 559 14.42 -5.33 31.72
CA LEU A 559 15.75 -4.75 31.79
C LEU A 559 16.26 -4.31 30.41
N LEU A 560 16.05 -5.12 29.37
CA LEU A 560 16.41 -4.78 27.99
C LEU A 560 15.70 -3.50 27.51
N LYS A 561 14.42 -3.32 27.85
CA LYS A 561 13.64 -2.12 27.50
C LYS A 561 14.09 -0.87 28.27
N GLU A 562 14.57 -1.03 29.50
CA GLU A 562 15.12 0.08 30.29
C GLU A 562 16.47 0.55 29.73
N HIS A 563 17.31 -0.37 29.27
CA HIS A 563 18.64 -0.06 28.73
C HIS A 563 18.62 0.42 27.27
N ILE A 564 17.58 0.12 26.48
CA ILE A 564 17.56 0.36 25.03
C ILE A 564 16.30 1.14 24.60
N ASN A 565 16.52 2.29 23.95
CA ASN A 565 15.46 3.13 23.37
C ASN A 565 15.18 2.77 21.90
N MET A 566 14.83 1.51 21.62
CA MET A 566 14.54 1.01 20.26
C MET A 566 13.28 0.13 20.27
N PRO A 567 12.58 -0.03 19.13
CA PRO A 567 11.46 -0.95 19.04
C PRO A 567 11.93 -2.40 19.22
N ILE A 568 11.42 -3.05 20.27
CA ILE A 568 11.73 -4.43 20.64
C ILE A 568 10.50 -5.31 20.43
N VAL A 569 10.66 -6.38 19.66
CA VAL A 569 9.61 -7.37 19.38
C VAL A 569 9.93 -8.68 20.12
N PRO A 570 9.21 -9.02 21.21
CA PRO A 570 9.42 -10.27 21.94
C PRO A 570 8.77 -11.44 21.20
N ILE A 571 9.53 -12.52 20.97
CA ILE A 571 9.08 -13.71 20.25
C ILE A 571 9.60 -15.01 20.89
N SER A 572 8.94 -16.13 20.58
CA SER A 572 9.58 -17.45 20.64
C SER A 572 9.55 -18.08 19.25
N ALA A 573 10.70 -18.14 18.60
CA ALA A 573 10.85 -18.80 17.31
C ALA A 573 10.47 -20.29 17.35
N LYS A 574 10.72 -20.95 18.50
CA LYS A 574 10.46 -22.39 18.69
C LYS A 574 8.97 -22.69 18.86
N MET A 575 8.28 -21.90 19.69
CA MET A 575 6.85 -22.09 19.99
C MET A 575 5.93 -21.39 18.97
N GLY A 576 6.48 -20.51 18.14
CA GLY A 576 5.71 -19.73 17.19
C GLY A 576 4.97 -18.54 17.80
N THR A 577 5.27 -18.17 19.06
CA THR A 577 4.59 -17.08 19.74
C THR A 577 5.01 -15.73 19.16
N ASN A 578 4.02 -14.87 18.94
CA ASN A 578 4.17 -13.49 18.46
C ASN A 578 4.85 -13.31 17.08
N ILE A 579 5.05 -14.39 16.30
CA ILE A 579 5.64 -14.31 14.95
C ILE A 579 4.78 -13.47 14.01
N SER A 580 3.45 -13.49 14.14
CA SER A 580 2.57 -12.66 13.31
C SER A 580 2.80 -11.17 13.49
N MET A 581 3.14 -10.73 14.72
CA MET A 581 3.48 -9.35 15.00
C MET A 581 4.84 -9.00 14.37
N LEU A 582 5.84 -9.87 14.52
CA LEU A 582 7.13 -9.73 13.85
C LEU A 582 6.99 -9.58 12.33
N LEU A 583 6.19 -10.43 11.69
CA LEU A 583 5.96 -10.37 10.23
C LEU A 583 5.26 -9.08 9.81
N ARG A 584 4.41 -8.51 10.67
CA ARG A 584 3.78 -7.21 10.44
C ARG A 584 4.83 -6.08 10.51
N GLU A 585 5.68 -6.08 11.53
CA GLU A 585 6.77 -5.09 11.66
C GLU A 585 7.77 -5.17 10.50
N ILE A 586 8.12 -6.39 10.07
CA ILE A 586 8.93 -6.64 8.87
C ILE A 586 8.31 -5.96 7.63
N ARG A 587 6.98 -6.01 7.49
CA ARG A 587 6.27 -5.38 6.37
C ARG A 587 6.36 -3.86 6.43
N ILE A 588 6.11 -3.27 7.60
CA ILE A 588 6.20 -1.82 7.82
C ILE A 588 7.61 -1.32 7.46
N LEU A 589 8.65 -2.03 7.92
CA LEU A 589 10.04 -1.67 7.65
C LEU A 589 10.36 -1.72 6.15
N TYR A 590 9.86 -2.73 5.45
CA TYR A 590 10.04 -2.86 4.01
C TYR A 590 9.33 -1.75 3.23
N ASP A 591 8.07 -1.46 3.58
CA ASP A 591 7.27 -0.45 2.91
C ASP A 591 7.87 0.95 3.11
N ASN A 592 8.27 1.30 4.34
CA ASN A 592 8.96 2.57 4.63
C ASN A 592 10.23 2.75 3.80
N PHE A 593 11.02 1.69 3.64
CA PHE A 593 12.24 1.75 2.81
C PHE A 593 11.92 1.93 1.32
N LYS A 594 10.85 1.31 0.82
CA LYS A 594 10.39 1.45 -0.56
C LYS A 594 9.96 2.89 -0.85
N THR A 595 9.25 3.52 0.08
CA THR A 595 8.79 4.92 -0.05
C THR A 595 9.94 5.90 -0.05
N ASN A 596 10.88 5.80 0.89
CA ASN A 596 12.03 6.71 1.00
C ASN A 596 12.92 6.69 -0.27
N ASN A 597 13.17 5.51 -0.84
CA ASN A 597 13.91 5.42 -2.11
C ASN A 597 13.15 6.03 -3.29
N SER A 598 11.82 6.01 -3.29
CA SER A 598 11.03 6.60 -4.38
C SER A 598 11.07 8.14 -4.35
N GLU A 599 11.21 8.73 -3.17
CA GLU A 599 11.34 10.19 -2.97
C GLU A 599 12.74 10.69 -3.35
N GLU A 600 13.81 10.01 -2.91
CA GLU A 600 15.21 10.37 -3.29
C GLU A 600 15.45 10.29 -4.82
N ASN A 601 14.83 9.32 -5.50
CA ASN A 601 14.94 9.19 -6.96
C ASN A 601 14.13 10.24 -7.74
N ASN A 602 13.15 10.90 -7.11
CA ASN A 602 12.37 11.97 -7.72
C ASN A 602 13.05 13.33 -7.54
N GLU A 603 13.79 13.55 -6.45
CA GLU A 603 14.58 14.77 -6.24
C GLU A 603 15.80 14.84 -7.16
N LEU A 604 16.43 13.71 -7.50
CA LEU A 604 17.53 13.64 -8.48
C LEU A 604 17.11 13.85 -9.95
N LYS A 605 15.79 13.91 -10.22
CA LYS A 605 15.22 14.15 -11.57
C LYS A 605 14.72 15.58 -11.78
N GLN A 606 14.76 16.43 -10.75
CA GLN A 606 14.57 17.88 -10.85
C GLN A 606 15.94 18.57 -10.89
#